data_AF-A0A414PXY1-F1
#
_entry.id   AF-A0A414PXY1-F1
#
_cell.length_a   1.000
_cell.length_b   1.000
_cell.length_c   1.000
_cell.angle_alpha   90.00
_cell.angle_beta   90.00
_cell.angle_gamma   90.00
#
_symmetry.space_group_name_H-M   'P 1'
#
loop_
_entity.id
_entity.type
_entity.pdbx_description
1 polymer ?
#
loop_
_entity_poly.entity_id
_entity_poly.type
_entity_poly.pdbx_seq_one_letter_code
_entity_poly.pdbx_strand_id
1 'polypeptide(L)'
;MRILFIYLFLVTSIVYGEIRLKIHEPIRFENVNTKAVGDIVVGQGSIEVFSDDIENDKNKKFIFKFPKKGLMTNKKRWVEIDKYIMEDADKEFKMTRDKKIVKIYAVIERKKLNSQFIDGEDLQGEYIGYVPIIVEQYGKPVNSIEIPENEPVVLPSTPEITPTPLPNI
;
A
#
# COMPACT_ATOMS: atom_id res chain seq x y z
N MET A 1 -41.27 -6.11 27.98
CA MET A 1 -41.19 -5.08 26.90
C MET A 1 -39.94 -4.22 27.00
N ARG A 2 -39.70 -3.51 28.11
CA ARG A 2 -38.56 -2.56 28.24
C ARG A 2 -37.16 -3.18 28.05
N ILE A 3 -36.96 -4.40 28.57
CA ILE A 3 -35.70 -5.16 28.44
C ILE A 3 -35.44 -5.62 26.99
N LEU A 4 -36.50 -5.92 26.23
CA LEU A 4 -36.39 -6.33 24.82
C LEU A 4 -35.87 -5.18 23.95
N PHE A 5 -36.34 -3.95 24.21
CA PHE A 5 -35.86 -2.76 23.52
C PHE A 5 -34.40 -2.41 23.85
N ILE A 6 -33.96 -2.65 25.10
CA ILE A 6 -32.56 -2.48 25.49
C ILE A 6 -31.66 -3.49 24.75
N TYR A 7 -32.09 -4.75 24.64
CA TYR A 7 -31.36 -5.77 23.89
C TYR A 7 -31.29 -5.44 22.39
N LEU A 8 -32.41 -5.01 21.81
CA LEU A 8 -32.47 -4.63 20.39
C LEU A 8 -31.54 -3.44 20.07
N PHE A 9 -31.39 -2.47 20.98
CA PHE A 9 -30.50 -1.33 20.82
C PHE A 9 -29.01 -1.69 20.90
N LEU A 10 -28.65 -2.71 21.69
CA LEU A 10 -27.26 -3.17 21.80
C LEU A 10 -26.79 -3.95 20.56
N VAL A 11 -27.71 -4.65 19.85
CA VAL A 11 -27.37 -5.42 18.64
C VAL A 11 -27.14 -4.53 17.42
N THR A 12 -27.68 -3.30 17.40
CA THR A 12 -27.51 -2.37 16.26
C THR A 12 -26.18 -1.61 16.25
N SER A 13 -25.38 -1.73 17.30
CA SER A 13 -24.10 -1.01 17.43
C SER A 13 -22.93 -1.80 16.84
N ILE A 14 -23.09 -2.37 15.65
CA ILE A 14 -21.97 -2.96 14.92
C ILE A 14 -21.19 -1.79 14.30
N VAL A 15 -20.21 -1.30 15.03
CA VAL A 15 -19.25 -0.31 14.52
C VAL A 15 -18.21 -1.07 13.71
N TYR A 16 -18.20 -0.83 12.40
CA TYR A 16 -17.12 -1.29 11.54
C TYR A 16 -16.00 -0.24 11.59
N GLY A 17 -14.77 -0.65 11.90
CA GLY A 17 -13.61 0.22 11.77
C GLY A 17 -13.35 0.57 10.30
N GLU A 18 -13.07 1.84 10.04
CA GLU A 18 -12.78 2.44 8.74
C GLU A 18 -11.37 3.07 8.73
N ILE A 19 -10.54 2.63 7.79
CA ILE A 19 -9.28 3.31 7.48
C ILE A 19 -9.53 4.38 6.43
N ARG A 20 -9.24 5.63 6.77
CA ARG A 20 -9.39 6.78 5.86
C ARG A 20 -8.03 7.28 5.41
N LEU A 21 -7.93 7.62 4.13
CA LEU A 21 -6.77 8.29 3.55
C LEU A 21 -7.14 9.72 3.18
N LYS A 22 -6.27 10.65 3.52
CA LYS A 22 -6.41 12.07 3.15
C LYS A 22 -5.09 12.58 2.59
N ILE A 23 -5.16 13.44 1.58
CA ILE A 23 -3.98 14.19 1.12
C ILE A 23 -3.65 15.22 2.21
N HIS A 24 -2.50 15.06 2.87
CA HIS A 24 -2.00 16.03 3.85
C HIS A 24 -1.36 17.21 3.10
N GLU A 25 -0.45 16.90 2.17
CA GLU A 25 0.17 17.87 1.27
C GLU A 25 0.16 17.34 -0.17
N PRO A 26 -0.30 18.15 -1.15
CA PRO A 26 -0.25 17.74 -2.55
C PRO A 26 1.20 17.65 -3.02
N ILE A 27 1.44 16.88 -4.08
CA ILE A 27 2.77 16.74 -4.66
C ILE A 27 3.23 18.07 -5.27
N ARG A 28 4.42 18.53 -4.86
CA ARG A 28 5.08 19.73 -5.36
C ARG A 28 6.45 19.39 -5.89
N PHE A 29 6.81 19.96 -7.04
CA PHE A 29 8.16 19.86 -7.59
C PHE A 29 8.91 21.13 -7.23
N GLU A 30 9.94 20.99 -6.38
CA GLU A 30 10.78 22.09 -5.93
C GLU A 30 12.18 21.97 -6.56
N ASN A 31 12.84 23.11 -6.76
CA ASN A 31 14.27 23.18 -7.16
C ASN A 31 14.65 22.45 -8.45
N VAL A 32 13.72 22.35 -9.42
CA VAL A 32 13.96 21.71 -10.74
C VAL A 32 15.15 22.33 -11.49
N ASN A 33 15.40 23.63 -11.29
CA ASN A 33 16.47 24.41 -11.91
C ASN A 33 17.80 24.39 -11.14
N THR A 34 17.83 23.87 -9.91
CA THR A 34 19.11 23.73 -9.22
C THR A 34 19.92 22.66 -9.94
N LYS A 35 21.21 22.91 -10.14
CA LYS A 35 22.22 21.96 -10.66
C LYS A 35 22.42 20.76 -9.72
N ALA A 36 21.33 20.24 -9.15
CA ALA A 36 21.30 19.13 -8.24
C ALA A 36 21.70 17.88 -9.01
N VAL A 37 22.65 17.17 -8.43
CA VAL A 37 23.35 16.01 -8.95
C VAL A 37 22.33 14.91 -9.31
N GLY A 38 21.98 14.80 -10.59
CA GLY A 38 21.17 13.69 -11.12
C GLY A 38 20.28 14.03 -12.32
N ASP A 39 20.09 13.04 -13.20
CA ASP A 39 19.17 13.06 -14.36
C ASP A 39 17.68 12.98 -13.94
N ILE A 40 17.35 13.23 -12.67
CA ILE A 40 16.05 12.93 -12.07
C ILE A 40 15.47 14.18 -11.39
N VAL A 41 14.17 14.40 -11.59
CA VAL A 41 13.36 15.41 -10.92
C VAL A 41 12.39 14.71 -9.97
N VAL A 42 12.33 15.18 -8.72
CA VAL A 42 11.51 14.55 -7.68
C VAL A 42 10.52 15.57 -7.13
N GLY A 43 9.24 15.22 -7.18
CA GLY A 43 8.17 15.93 -6.49
C GLY A 43 7.86 15.26 -5.17
N GLN A 44 7.58 16.03 -4.14
CA GLN A 44 7.31 15.55 -2.79
C GLN A 44 5.89 15.91 -2.37
N GLY A 45 5.20 14.98 -1.70
CA GLY A 45 3.91 15.21 -1.07
C GLY A 45 3.73 14.27 0.11
N SER A 46 2.58 14.36 0.77
CA SER A 46 2.30 13.51 1.93
C SER A 46 0.82 13.13 2.03
N ILE A 47 0.57 11.90 2.46
CA ILE A 47 -0.77 11.38 2.76
C ILE A 47 -0.88 11.13 4.26
N GLU A 48 -2.04 11.45 4.82
CA GLU A 48 -2.41 11.11 6.18
C GLU A 48 -3.29 9.85 6.15
N VAL A 49 -2.86 8.84 6.89
CA VAL A 49 -3.62 7.61 7.11
C VAL A 49 -4.22 7.67 8.50
N PHE A 50 -5.54 7.55 8.57
CA PHE A 50 -6.33 7.63 9.80
C PHE A 50 -7.06 6.32 10.04
N SER A 51 -7.09 5.89 11.31
CA SER A 51 -7.89 4.77 11.80
C SER A 51 -8.85 5.28 12.88
N ASP A 52 -10.12 4.92 12.78
CA ASP A 52 -11.13 5.18 13.81
C ASP A 52 -11.21 4.07 14.87
N ASP A 53 -10.54 2.94 14.63
CA ASP A 53 -10.52 1.75 15.48
C ASP A 53 -9.08 1.27 15.69
N ILE A 54 -8.29 2.11 16.36
CA ILE A 54 -6.88 1.82 16.63
C ILE A 54 -6.71 0.54 17.45
N GLU A 55 -7.66 0.18 18.32
CA GLU A 55 -7.53 -1.01 19.15
C GLU A 55 -7.45 -2.28 18.31
N ASN A 56 -8.27 -2.36 17.26
CA ASN A 56 -8.27 -3.49 16.34
C ASN A 56 -7.24 -3.35 15.22
N ASP A 57 -6.89 -2.14 14.82
CA ASP A 57 -5.92 -1.89 13.73
C ASP A 57 -4.46 -1.87 14.19
N LYS A 58 -4.22 -1.73 15.49
CA LYS A 58 -2.89 -1.79 16.09
C LYS A 58 -2.27 -3.14 15.81
N ASN A 59 -1.09 -3.10 15.18
CA ASN A 59 -0.33 -4.25 14.67
C ASN A 59 -0.76 -4.84 13.32
N LYS A 60 -1.82 -4.35 12.68
CA LYS A 60 -2.08 -4.68 11.27
C LYS A 60 -1.01 -4.05 10.39
N LYS A 61 -0.58 -4.78 9.36
CA LYS A 61 0.41 -4.34 8.38
C LYS A 61 -0.32 -3.69 7.21
N PHE A 62 0.06 -2.47 6.88
CA PHE A 62 -0.41 -1.74 5.71
C PHE A 62 0.66 -1.75 4.63
N ILE A 63 0.27 -2.07 3.40
CA ILE A 63 1.12 -2.04 2.21
C ILE A 63 0.45 -1.18 1.15
N PHE A 64 1.19 -0.22 0.61
CA PHE A 64 0.69 0.72 -0.39
C PHE A 64 1.33 0.40 -1.74
N LYS A 65 0.50 0.23 -2.76
CA LYS A 65 0.93 -0.04 -4.13
C LYS A 65 0.47 1.09 -5.03
N PHE A 66 1.43 1.67 -5.74
CA PHE A 66 1.21 2.73 -6.72
C PHE A 66 1.29 2.17 -8.14
N PRO A 67 0.64 2.82 -9.12
CA PRO A 67 0.83 2.51 -10.52
C PRO A 67 2.29 2.78 -10.92
N LYS A 68 2.76 2.06 -11.94
CA LYS A 68 4.11 2.25 -12.46
C LYS A 68 4.30 3.64 -13.07
N LYS A 69 3.27 4.18 -13.72
CA LYS A 69 3.28 5.48 -14.38
C LYS A 69 2.03 6.26 -14.02
N GLY A 70 2.07 7.57 -14.18
CA GLY A 70 0.87 8.40 -14.10
C GLY A 70 1.02 9.70 -14.87
N LEU A 71 -0.06 10.48 -14.88
CA LEU A 71 -0.10 11.76 -15.55
C LEU A 71 -0.58 12.82 -14.55
N MET A 72 0.16 13.93 -14.45
CA MET A 72 -0.16 15.03 -13.56
C MET A 72 -0.11 16.36 -14.31
N THR A 73 -0.77 17.39 -13.79
CA THR A 73 -0.74 18.73 -14.38
C THR A 73 -0.69 19.84 -13.33
N ASN A 74 0.05 20.90 -13.61
CA ASN A 74 0.02 22.15 -12.83
C ASN A 74 -0.92 23.20 -13.46
N LYS A 75 -1.92 22.76 -14.25
CA LYS A 75 -2.83 23.58 -15.09
C LYS A 75 -2.15 24.30 -16.26
N LYS A 76 -0.83 24.43 -16.26
CA LYS A 76 -0.06 24.99 -17.39
C LYS A 76 0.34 23.89 -18.36
N ARG A 77 0.82 22.76 -17.83
CA ARG A 77 1.34 21.62 -18.62
C ARG A 77 0.95 20.28 -18.01
N TRP A 78 0.94 19.25 -18.85
CA TRP A 78 0.81 17.86 -18.45
C TRP A 78 2.20 17.23 -18.40
N VAL A 79 2.44 16.41 -17.39
CA VAL A 79 3.73 15.76 -17.14
C VAL A 79 3.49 14.29 -16.86
N GLU A 80 4.23 13.43 -17.58
CA GLU A 80 4.25 11.98 -17.33
C GLU A 80 5.17 11.69 -16.15
N ILE A 81 4.64 11.02 -15.14
CA ILE A 81 5.38 10.54 -13.98
C ILE A 81 5.89 9.12 -14.28
N ASP A 82 7.19 8.92 -14.10
CA ASP A 82 7.87 7.66 -14.43
C ASP A 82 7.72 6.60 -13.35
N LYS A 83 7.64 7.03 -12.08
CA LYS A 83 7.34 6.18 -10.93
C LYS A 83 6.88 7.00 -9.75
N TYR A 84 6.04 6.38 -8.92
CA TYR A 84 5.73 6.86 -7.59
C TYR A 84 6.45 5.97 -6.58
N ILE A 85 7.10 6.59 -5.59
CA ILE A 85 7.79 5.89 -4.51
C ILE A 85 7.34 6.45 -3.17
N MET A 86 7.44 5.64 -2.13
CA MET A 86 7.32 6.08 -0.74
C MET A 86 8.67 5.98 -0.07
N GLU A 87 8.82 6.66 1.05
CA GLU A 87 9.94 6.44 1.95
C GLU A 87 9.99 4.97 2.37
N ASP A 88 11.18 4.38 2.46
CA ASP A 88 11.32 2.94 2.72
C ASP A 88 10.66 2.51 4.04
N ALA A 89 10.75 3.38 5.05
CA ALA A 89 10.09 3.20 6.35
C ALA A 89 8.55 3.24 6.30
N ASP A 90 7.98 3.71 5.19
CA ASP A 90 6.54 3.92 5.01
C ASP A 90 5.91 2.99 3.96
N LYS A 91 6.72 2.28 3.16
CA LYS A 91 6.22 1.25 2.23
C LYS A 91 5.41 0.18 2.94
N GLU A 92 5.89 -0.19 4.13
CA GLU A 92 5.25 -1.14 5.01
C GLU A 92 5.28 -0.60 6.43
N PHE A 93 4.12 -0.39 7.04
CA PHE A 93 4.09 0.03 8.43
C PHE A 93 2.94 -0.60 9.20
N LYS A 94 3.11 -0.59 10.53
CA LYS A 94 2.07 -0.94 11.49
C LYS A 94 1.48 0.34 12.07
N MET A 95 0.16 0.36 12.21
CA MET A 95 -0.50 1.48 12.87
C MET A 95 -0.17 1.44 14.36
N THR A 96 0.52 2.47 14.86
CA THR A 96 0.87 2.62 16.29
C THR A 96 0.11 3.74 16.98
N ARG A 97 -0.51 4.62 16.18
CA ARG A 97 -1.29 5.80 16.57
C ARG A 97 -2.45 5.96 15.59
N ASP A 98 -3.47 6.71 15.99
CA ASP A 98 -4.68 6.94 15.20
C ASP A 98 -4.41 7.67 13.88
N LYS A 99 -3.28 8.37 13.78
CA LYS A 99 -2.83 9.12 12.61
C LYS A 99 -1.38 8.82 12.30
N LYS A 100 -1.10 8.58 11.03
CA LYS A 100 0.26 8.52 10.49
C LYS A 100 0.36 9.35 9.21
N ILE A 101 1.32 10.27 9.19
CA ILE A 101 1.70 10.99 7.96
C ILE A 101 2.78 10.17 7.26
N VAL A 102 2.61 10.03 5.96
CA VAL A 102 3.45 9.19 5.12
C VAL A 102 3.85 9.98 3.88
N LYS A 103 5.15 10.00 3.58
CA LYS A 103 5.66 10.75 2.43
C LYS A 103 5.57 9.95 1.14
N ILE A 104 5.12 10.63 0.10
CA ILE A 104 5.05 10.10 -1.27
C ILE A 104 5.91 10.98 -2.18
N TYR A 105 6.52 10.35 -3.17
CA TYR A 105 7.40 11.01 -4.12
C TYR A 105 7.01 10.63 -5.54
N ALA A 106 6.87 11.62 -6.41
CA ALA A 106 6.72 11.43 -7.85
C ALA A 106 8.07 11.68 -8.52
N VAL A 107 8.50 10.75 -9.36
CA VAL A 107 9.82 10.81 -9.99
C VAL A 107 9.67 10.92 -11.50
N ILE A 108 10.44 11.83 -12.09
CA ILE A 108 10.48 12.08 -13.53
C ILE A 108 11.94 12.10 -13.99
N GLU A 109 12.23 11.48 -15.12
CA GLU A 109 13.52 11.58 -15.80
C GLU A 109 13.63 12.92 -16.55
N ARG A 110 14.68 13.68 -16.27
CA ARG A 110 14.92 15.02 -16.87
C ARG A 110 15.02 14.96 -18.39
N LYS A 111 15.51 13.85 -18.97
CA LYS A 111 15.60 13.65 -20.42
C LYS A 111 14.24 13.79 -21.12
N LYS A 112 13.16 13.34 -20.49
CA LYS A 112 11.80 13.43 -21.03
C LYS A 112 11.23 14.85 -20.94
N LEU A 113 11.66 15.62 -19.96
CA LEU A 113 11.29 17.03 -19.83
C LEU A 113 11.97 17.87 -20.91
N ASN A 114 13.26 17.62 -21.16
CA ASN A 114 14.02 18.28 -22.22
C ASN A 114 13.49 17.93 -23.62
N SER A 115 13.07 16.68 -23.85
CA SER A 115 12.50 16.28 -25.15
C SER A 115 11.13 16.91 -25.43
N GLN A 116 10.44 17.39 -24.39
CA GLN A 116 9.16 18.10 -24.50
C GLN A 116 9.34 19.64 -24.53
N PHE A 117 10.58 20.14 -24.61
CA PHE A 117 10.91 21.58 -24.53
C PHE A 117 10.32 22.23 -23.26
N ILE A 118 10.39 21.53 -22.13
CA ILE A 118 9.88 22.05 -20.85
C ILE A 118 11.04 22.63 -20.06
N ASP A 119 11.00 23.95 -19.83
CA ASP A 119 11.95 24.62 -18.94
C ASP A 119 11.66 24.29 -17.47
N GLY A 120 12.73 24.25 -16.66
CA GLY A 120 12.64 23.91 -15.24
C GLY A 120 11.80 24.88 -14.40
N GLU A 121 11.55 26.10 -14.90
CA GLU A 121 10.67 27.09 -14.26
C GLU A 121 9.18 26.75 -14.43
N ASP A 122 8.80 26.24 -15.60
CA ASP A 122 7.43 25.83 -15.90
C ASP A 122 7.02 24.55 -15.15
N LEU A 123 8.01 23.82 -14.63
CA LEU A 123 7.81 22.62 -13.83
C LEU A 123 7.57 22.89 -12.36
N GLN A 124 7.82 24.11 -11.88
CA GLN A 124 7.64 24.43 -10.46
C GLN A 124 6.16 24.63 -10.10
N GLY A 125 5.81 24.22 -8.89
CA GLY A 125 4.49 24.47 -8.29
C GLY A 125 3.74 23.21 -7.88
N GLU A 126 2.46 23.42 -7.57
CA GLU A 126 1.54 22.37 -7.13
C GLU A 126 0.95 21.63 -8.33
N TYR A 127 1.03 20.30 -8.29
CA TYR A 127 0.47 19.46 -9.32
C TYR A 127 -0.82 18.80 -8.85
N ILE A 128 -1.80 18.84 -9.74
CA ILE A 128 -3.07 18.16 -9.59
C ILE A 128 -3.04 16.96 -10.53
N GLY A 129 -3.31 15.78 -9.98
CA GLY A 129 -3.37 14.55 -10.74
C GLY A 129 -4.20 13.53 -9.99
N TYR A 130 -4.72 12.55 -10.72
CA TYR A 130 -5.39 11.40 -10.14
C TYR A 130 -4.42 10.22 -10.15
N VAL A 131 -4.02 9.76 -8.97
CA VAL A 131 -3.16 8.59 -8.80
C VAL A 131 -3.93 7.53 -8.03
N PRO A 132 -4.31 6.41 -8.64
CA PRO A 132 -4.93 5.32 -7.90
C PRO A 132 -3.91 4.73 -6.91
N ILE A 133 -4.31 4.57 -5.65
CA ILE A 133 -3.47 3.94 -4.63
C ILE A 133 -4.20 2.67 -4.16
N ILE A 134 -3.57 1.52 -4.31
CA ILE A 134 -4.08 0.27 -3.77
C ILE A 134 -3.48 0.11 -2.37
N VAL A 135 -4.35 -0.05 -1.38
CA VAL A 135 -3.96 -0.26 0.02
C VAL A 135 -4.34 -1.67 0.41
N GLU A 136 -3.36 -2.43 0.88
CA GLU A 136 -3.56 -3.77 1.38
C GLU A 136 -3.35 -3.77 2.90
N GLN A 137 -4.30 -4.39 3.61
CA GLN A 137 -4.28 -4.52 5.06
C GLN A 137 -4.20 -5.99 5.44
N TYR A 138 -3.16 -6.33 6.21
CA TYR A 138 -2.93 -7.69 6.69
C TYR A 138 -3.01 -7.73 8.21
N GLY A 139 -3.92 -8.56 8.74
CA GLY A 139 -4.02 -8.86 10.18
C GLY A 139 -3.59 -10.29 10.48
N LYS A 140 -3.53 -10.65 11.77
CA LYS A 140 -3.40 -12.06 12.14
C LYS A 140 -4.67 -12.81 11.71
N PRO A 141 -4.58 -14.01 11.11
CA PRO A 141 -5.75 -14.82 10.83
C PRO A 141 -6.47 -15.13 12.15
N VAL A 142 -7.80 -14.97 12.16
CA VAL A 142 -8.64 -15.18 13.36
C VAL A 142 -8.57 -16.63 13.85
N ASN A 143 -8.20 -17.56 12.97
CA ASN A 143 -7.94 -18.95 13.28
C ASN A 143 -6.47 -19.28 12.99
N SER A 144 -5.56 -18.94 13.90
CA SER A 144 -4.33 -19.72 13.99
C SER A 144 -4.74 -21.09 14.51
N ILE A 145 -4.91 -22.06 13.61
CA ILE A 145 -4.84 -23.45 14.02
C ILE A 145 -3.45 -23.57 14.64
N GLU A 146 -3.38 -23.73 15.95
CA GLU A 146 -2.17 -24.19 16.61
C GLU A 146 -1.86 -25.53 15.94
N ILE A 147 -0.92 -25.54 15.00
CA ILE A 147 -0.36 -26.79 14.51
C ILE A 147 0.41 -27.30 15.72
N PRO A 148 -0.02 -28.40 16.39
CA PRO A 148 0.72 -28.92 17.51
C PRO A 148 2.15 -29.20 17.04
N GLU A 149 3.08 -28.56 17.71
CA GLU A 149 4.50 -28.69 17.44
C GLU A 149 4.89 -30.14 17.71
N ASN A 150 5.41 -30.84 16.68
CA ASN A 150 6.04 -32.16 16.77
C ASN A 150 5.18 -33.38 17.13
N GLU A 151 4.09 -33.65 16.41
CA GLU A 151 3.76 -35.05 16.14
C GLU A 151 4.29 -35.44 14.75
N PRO A 152 5.18 -36.45 14.64
CA PRO A 152 5.64 -36.93 13.35
C PRO A 152 4.42 -37.41 12.57
N VAL A 153 4.16 -36.77 11.43
CA VAL A 153 3.15 -37.23 10.47
C VAL A 153 3.57 -38.62 10.02
N VAL A 154 2.88 -39.66 10.49
CA VAL A 154 3.07 -41.02 10.00
C VAL A 154 2.57 -41.04 8.56
N LEU A 155 3.50 -40.94 7.62
CA LEU A 155 3.19 -41.15 6.22
C LEU A 155 2.66 -42.58 6.05
N PRO A 156 1.53 -42.79 5.36
CA PRO A 156 1.09 -44.14 5.03
C PRO A 156 2.22 -44.84 4.28
N SER A 157 2.62 -46.03 4.74
CA SER A 157 3.68 -46.80 4.10
C SER A 157 3.28 -47.09 2.66
N THR A 158 4.12 -46.67 1.71
CA THR A 158 3.97 -47.02 0.30
C THR A 158 3.83 -48.54 0.20
N PRO A 159 2.76 -49.06 -0.42
CA PRO A 159 2.63 -50.50 -0.59
C PRO A 159 3.82 -51.03 -1.38
N GLU A 160 4.49 -52.02 -0.82
CA GLU A 160 5.64 -52.68 -1.40
C GLU A 160 5.18 -53.37 -2.70
N ILE A 161 5.57 -52.81 -3.85
CA ILE A 161 5.22 -53.37 -5.16
C ILE A 161 6.04 -54.65 -5.31
N THR A 162 5.45 -55.80 -4.96
CA THR A 162 6.04 -57.10 -5.26
C THR A 162 5.97 -57.30 -6.78
N PRO A 163 7.09 -57.55 -7.47
CA PRO A 163 7.07 -57.75 -8.91
C PRO A 163 6.21 -58.97 -9.25
N THR A 164 5.22 -58.77 -10.11
CA THR A 164 4.39 -59.85 -10.64
C THR A 164 5.29 -60.79 -11.46
N PRO A 165 5.32 -62.10 -11.18
CA PRO A 165 6.10 -63.03 -11.99
C PRO A 165 5.53 -63.04 -13.42
N LEU A 166 6.44 -62.95 -14.40
CA LEU A 166 6.09 -63.03 -15.81
C LEU A 166 5.38 -64.36 -16.11
N PRO A 167 4.34 -64.37 -16.96
CA PRO A 167 3.71 -65.61 -17.36
C PRO A 167 4.69 -66.48 -18.15
N ASN A 168 4.79 -67.75 -17.78
CA ASN A 168 5.57 -68.73 -18.53
C ASN A 168 4.97 -68.89 -19.94
N ILE A 169 5.78 -68.67 -20.97
CA ILE A 169 5.47 -69.00 -22.37
C ILE A 169 6.07 -70.36 -22.68
#